data_AF-A0A957A4P7-F1
#
_entry.id   AF-A0A957A4P7-F1
#
_cell.length_a   1.000
_cell.length_b   1.000
_cell.length_c   1.000
_cell.angle_alpha   90.00
_cell.angle_beta   90.00
_cell.angle_gamma   90.00
#
_symmetry.space_group_name_H-M   'P 1'
#
loop_
_entity.id
_entity.type
_entity.pdbx_description
1 polymer ?
#
loop_
_entity_poly.entity_id
_entity_poly.type
_entity_poly.pdbx_seq_one_letter_code
_entity_poly.pdbx_strand_id
1 'polypeptide(L)'
;MQLDWDKAINEILASKMACQACETLGEQMIVGYTRSADAALFANRCKDCADKTDCDARKLVVVCESCARTYRVNGELMDESGMMSILMDECRRSLEESIGYLASYWKEESEVEFEDMQKRLDEVDPELFKEEDGWRSRLEEEYLMLHRWFRERGIRVPDPGWRSQYAEDVIAMGYTTALGD
;
A
#
# COMPACT_ATOMS: atom_id res chain seq x y z
N MET A 1 10.12 -7.91 -43.40
CA MET A 1 9.28 -7.60 -42.23
C MET A 1 10.09 -8.01 -41.01
N GLN A 2 10.69 -7.04 -40.32
CA GLN A 2 11.56 -7.29 -39.18
C GLN A 2 10.64 -7.26 -37.94
N LEU A 3 10.52 -8.40 -37.26
CA LEU A 3 9.73 -8.48 -36.03
C LEU A 3 10.45 -7.65 -34.98
N ASP A 4 9.76 -6.64 -34.45
CA ASP A 4 10.26 -5.84 -33.33
C ASP A 4 10.14 -6.67 -32.06
N TRP A 5 11.24 -7.34 -31.71
CA TRP A 5 11.31 -8.24 -30.57
C TRP A 5 11.12 -7.51 -29.24
N ASP A 6 11.52 -6.25 -29.13
CA ASP A 6 11.33 -5.47 -27.91
C ASP A 6 9.86 -5.11 -27.73
N LYS A 7 9.17 -4.76 -28.81
CA LYS A 7 7.72 -4.57 -28.81
C LYS A 7 6.98 -5.87 -28.50
N ALA A 8 7.36 -6.99 -29.12
CA ALA A 8 6.75 -8.29 -28.87
C ALA A 8 7.00 -8.80 -27.44
N ILE A 9 8.20 -8.58 -26.88
CA ILE A 9 8.54 -8.93 -25.50
C ILE A 9 7.75 -8.07 -24.52
N ASN A 10 7.64 -6.76 -24.77
CA ASN A 10 6.81 -5.88 -23.94
C ASN A 10 5.32 -6.25 -24.02
N GLU A 11 4.81 -6.61 -25.19
CA GLU A 11 3.42 -7.09 -25.34
C GLU A 11 3.19 -8.45 -24.65
N ILE A 12 4.16 -9.37 -24.70
CA ILE A 12 4.11 -10.68 -24.02
C ILE A 12 4.20 -10.53 -22.50
N LEU A 13 5.04 -9.60 -22.01
CA LEU A 13 5.27 -9.37 -20.58
C LEU A 13 4.25 -8.40 -19.96
N ALA A 14 3.60 -7.54 -20.74
CA ALA A 14 2.63 -6.55 -20.26
C ALA A 14 1.41 -7.15 -19.56
N SER A 15 1.16 -8.46 -19.75
CA SER A 15 0.06 -9.21 -19.12
C SER A 15 0.51 -10.22 -18.08
N LYS A 16 1.83 -10.30 -17.82
CA LYS A 16 2.40 -11.28 -16.90
C LYS A 16 2.76 -10.60 -15.59
N MET A 17 2.25 -11.13 -14.49
CA MET A 17 2.69 -10.79 -13.15
C MET A 17 3.91 -11.64 -12.78
N ALA A 18 4.78 -11.09 -11.93
CA ALA A 18 5.91 -11.80 -11.36
C ALA A 18 5.63 -12.19 -9.91
N CYS A 19 5.92 -13.45 -9.55
CA CYS A 19 5.92 -13.89 -8.17
C CYS A 19 7.00 -13.13 -7.39
N GLN A 20 6.62 -12.43 -6.33
CA GLN A 20 7.58 -11.65 -5.52
C GLN A 20 8.65 -12.53 -4.86
N ALA A 21 8.35 -13.80 -4.58
CA ALA A 21 9.26 -14.69 -3.88
C ALA A 21 10.24 -15.46 -4.79
N CYS A 22 9.84 -15.81 -6.02
CA CYS A 22 10.62 -16.68 -6.90
C CYS A 22 10.70 -16.20 -8.35
N GLU A 23 10.18 -15.01 -8.64
CA GLU A 23 10.24 -14.31 -9.94
C GLU A 23 9.57 -15.04 -11.12
N THR A 24 8.90 -16.16 -10.86
CA THR A 24 8.13 -16.88 -11.88
C THR A 24 7.01 -16.00 -12.43
N LEU A 25 6.87 -16.00 -13.75
CA LEU A 25 5.87 -15.21 -14.46
C LEU A 25 4.57 -16.00 -14.65
N GLY A 26 3.44 -15.32 -14.55
CA GLY A 26 2.11 -15.92 -14.74
C GLY A 26 1.05 -14.88 -15.07
N GLU A 27 -0.02 -15.30 -15.75
CA GLU A 27 -1.19 -14.44 -16.03
C GLU A 27 -2.04 -14.21 -14.78
N GLN A 28 -1.95 -15.14 -13.84
CA GLN A 28 -2.63 -15.10 -12.55
C GLN A 28 -1.65 -15.41 -11.44
N MET A 29 -1.84 -14.75 -10.29
CA MET A 29 -1.06 -14.95 -9.07
C MET A 29 -2.01 -15.04 -7.88
N ILE A 30 -1.57 -15.72 -6.82
CA ILE A 30 -2.22 -15.64 -5.52
C ILE A 30 -1.86 -14.29 -4.90
N VAL A 31 -2.89 -13.48 -4.67
CA VAL A 31 -2.76 -12.21 -3.98
C VAL A 31 -3.49 -12.32 -2.65
N GLY A 32 -2.78 -12.04 -1.55
CA GLY A 32 -3.36 -12.15 -0.22
C GLY A 32 -2.35 -11.97 0.88
N TYR A 33 -2.75 -12.37 2.08
CA TYR A 33 -2.04 -12.02 3.30
C TYR A 33 -1.33 -13.22 3.92
N THR A 34 -0.14 -12.98 4.46
CA THR A 34 0.57 -13.95 5.30
C THR A 34 1.18 -13.28 6.53
N ARG A 35 1.35 -14.07 7.60
CA ARG A 35 2.14 -13.71 8.78
C ARG A 35 3.50 -14.39 8.82
N SER A 36 3.89 -15.10 7.75
CA SER A 36 5.22 -15.67 7.65
C SER A 36 6.27 -14.56 7.79
N ALA A 37 7.24 -14.73 8.70
CA ALA A 37 8.32 -13.77 8.87
C ALA A 37 9.16 -13.66 7.59
N ASP A 38 9.41 -14.79 6.92
CA ASP A 38 10.18 -14.86 5.66
C ASP A 38 9.57 -14.00 4.54
N ALA A 39 8.25 -13.75 4.59
CA ALA A 39 7.59 -12.89 3.61
C ALA A 39 8.02 -11.42 3.70
N ALA A 40 8.62 -10.98 4.82
CA ALA A 40 9.21 -9.64 4.94
C ALA A 40 10.32 -9.39 3.90
N LEU A 41 10.96 -10.44 3.38
CA LEU A 41 12.03 -10.33 2.41
C LEU A 41 11.55 -9.89 1.01
N PHE A 42 10.28 -10.17 0.68
CA PHE A 42 9.74 -9.94 -0.65
C PHE A 42 8.40 -9.19 -0.68
N ALA A 43 7.75 -8.98 0.47
CA ALA A 43 6.55 -8.14 0.53
C ALA A 43 6.90 -6.67 0.23
N ASN A 44 6.23 -6.08 -0.76
CA ASN A 44 6.55 -4.74 -1.27
C ASN A 44 6.63 -3.65 -0.20
N ARG A 45 5.75 -3.67 0.81
CA ARG A 45 5.72 -2.67 1.89
C ARG A 45 6.65 -2.97 3.06
N CYS A 46 7.15 -4.21 3.17
CA CYS A 46 8.06 -4.59 4.25
C CYS A 46 9.52 -4.72 3.80
N LYS A 47 9.79 -4.66 2.50
CA LYS A 47 11.14 -4.81 1.95
C LYS A 47 12.12 -3.75 2.47
N ASP A 48 11.61 -2.57 2.83
CA ASP A 48 12.40 -1.42 3.30
C ASP A 48 12.32 -1.22 4.83
N CYS A 49 11.66 -2.13 5.57
CA CYS A 49 11.63 -2.07 7.03
C CYS A 49 13.05 -2.22 7.62
N ALA A 50 13.39 -1.34 8.56
CA ALA A 50 14.68 -1.32 9.25
C ALA A 50 14.90 -2.56 10.13
N ASP A 51 13.82 -3.05 10.76
CA ASP A 51 13.82 -4.31 11.50
C ASP A 51 12.83 -5.29 10.87
N LYS A 52 13.37 -6.42 10.39
CA LYS A 52 12.60 -7.54 9.83
C LYS A 52 12.58 -8.75 10.76
N THR A 53 13.37 -8.72 11.83
CA THR A 53 13.36 -9.78 12.83
C THR A 53 12.04 -9.72 13.59
N ASP A 54 11.36 -10.86 13.71
CA ASP A 54 10.07 -11.00 14.39
C ASP A 54 8.94 -10.06 13.92
N CYS A 55 8.95 -9.68 12.63
CA CYS A 55 7.84 -8.92 12.03
C CYS A 55 6.55 -9.76 11.98
N ASP A 56 5.69 -9.64 13.00
CA ASP A 56 4.37 -10.32 13.08
C ASP A 56 3.25 -9.56 12.34
N ALA A 57 3.60 -8.46 11.68
CA ALA A 57 2.67 -7.72 10.83
C ALA A 57 2.15 -8.62 9.70
N ARG A 58 0.86 -8.48 9.41
CA ARG A 58 0.23 -9.12 8.25
C ARG A 58 0.76 -8.47 6.97
N LYS A 59 1.26 -9.27 6.04
CA LYS A 59 1.91 -8.81 4.81
C LYS A 59 1.06 -9.16 3.60
N LEU A 60 0.68 -8.16 2.81
CA LEU A 60 0.11 -8.38 1.48
C LEU A 60 1.23 -8.81 0.52
N VAL A 61 1.04 -9.94 -0.14
CA VAL A 61 2.01 -10.52 -1.09
C VAL A 61 1.33 -10.95 -2.38
N VAL A 62 2.11 -10.97 -3.45
CA VAL A 62 1.74 -11.44 -4.79
C VAL A 62 2.69 -12.58 -5.16
N VAL A 63 2.19 -13.82 -5.14
CA VAL A 63 3.02 -15.01 -5.31
C VAL A 63 2.36 -16.07 -6.18
N CYS A 64 3.14 -16.96 -6.79
CA CYS A 64 2.61 -18.12 -7.48
C CYS A 64 2.02 -19.14 -6.48
N GLU A 65 1.21 -20.10 -6.96
CA GLU A 65 0.55 -21.08 -6.10
C GLU A 65 1.50 -21.90 -5.22
N SER A 66 2.69 -22.25 -5.74
CA SER A 66 3.68 -23.01 -4.97
C SER A 66 4.21 -22.19 -3.80
N CYS A 67 4.58 -20.93 -4.03
CA CYS A 67 5.01 -20.01 -2.99
C CYS A 67 3.87 -19.69 -2.01
N ALA A 68 2.62 -19.58 -2.48
CA ALA A 68 1.46 -19.38 -1.60
C ALA A 68 1.31 -20.50 -0.57
N ARG A 69 1.51 -21.76 -0.97
CA ARG A 69 1.49 -22.90 -0.05
C ARG A 69 2.66 -22.88 0.92
N THR A 70 3.87 -22.59 0.44
CA THR A 70 5.09 -22.51 1.27
C THR A 70 4.95 -21.45 2.36
N TYR A 71 4.51 -20.24 2.00
CA TYR A 71 4.41 -19.11 2.91
C TYR A 71 3.02 -18.98 3.56
N ARG A 72 2.14 -19.99 3.41
CA ARG A 72 0.79 -20.03 3.98
C ARG A 72 -0.02 -18.75 3.71
N VAL A 73 -0.01 -18.31 2.46
CA VAL A 73 -0.73 -17.11 2.03
C VAL A 73 -2.23 -17.40 2.01
N ASN A 74 -2.99 -16.62 2.77
CA ASN A 74 -4.44 -16.57 2.70
C ASN A 74 -4.84 -15.54 1.63
N GLY A 75 -5.09 -16.03 0.41
CA GLY A 75 -5.34 -15.19 -0.75
C GLY A 75 -6.14 -15.89 -1.84
N GLU A 76 -6.40 -15.15 -2.90
CA GLU A 76 -7.18 -15.61 -4.04
C GLU A 76 -6.35 -15.56 -5.33
N LEU A 77 -6.62 -16.49 -6.25
CA LEU A 77 -6.01 -16.48 -7.58
C LEU A 77 -6.69 -15.42 -8.44
N MET A 78 -5.94 -14.42 -8.89
CA MET A 78 -6.47 -13.30 -9.66
C MET A 78 -5.48 -12.83 -10.73
N ASP A 79 -5.97 -12.04 -11.68
CA ASP A 79 -5.18 -11.38 -12.73
C ASP A 79 -4.60 -10.04 -12.25
N GLU A 80 -3.90 -9.32 -13.15
CA GLU A 80 -3.29 -8.01 -12.85
C GLU A 80 -4.34 -7.00 -12.36
N SER A 81 -5.56 -7.02 -12.92
CA SER A 81 -6.62 -6.08 -12.53
C SER A 81 -7.16 -6.33 -11.13
N GLY A 82 -7.34 -7.61 -10.77
CA GLY A 82 -7.67 -8.02 -9.42
C GLY A 82 -6.57 -7.61 -8.43
N MET A 83 -5.31 -7.91 -8.76
CA MET A 83 -4.15 -7.55 -7.94
C MET A 83 -4.10 -6.04 -7.66
N MET A 84 -4.23 -5.22 -8.70
CA MET A 84 -4.19 -3.76 -8.57
C MET A 84 -5.37 -3.23 -7.74
N SER A 85 -6.52 -3.90 -7.77
CA SER A 85 -7.68 -3.54 -6.93
C SER A 85 -7.41 -3.81 -5.45
N ILE A 86 -6.75 -4.93 -5.13
CA ILE A 86 -6.35 -5.27 -3.76
C ILE A 86 -5.25 -4.32 -3.26
N LEU A 87 -4.26 -4.00 -4.09
CA LEU A 87 -3.22 -3.03 -3.75
C LEU A 87 -3.81 -1.64 -3.47
N MET A 88 -4.78 -1.22 -4.27
CA MET A 88 -5.52 0.03 -4.06
C MET A 88 -6.28 0.01 -2.72
N ASP A 89 -6.96 -1.08 -2.40
CA ASP A 89 -7.67 -1.22 -1.12
C ASP A 89 -6.71 -1.17 0.08
N GLU A 90 -5.58 -1.87 0.00
CA GLU A 90 -4.57 -1.85 1.07
C GLU A 90 -3.89 -0.48 1.20
N CYS A 91 -3.70 0.26 0.11
CA CYS A 91 -3.22 1.65 0.16
C CYS A 91 -4.21 2.56 0.88
N ARG A 92 -5.50 2.47 0.55
CA ARG A 92 -6.55 3.24 1.21
C ARG A 92 -6.65 2.96 2.70
N ARG A 93 -6.60 1.68 3.11
CA ARG A 93 -6.61 1.31 4.53
C ARG A 93 -5.41 1.88 5.29
N SER A 94 -4.20 1.80 4.73
CA SER A 94 -3.03 2.40 5.38
C SER A 94 -3.11 3.92 5.47
N LEU A 95 -3.73 4.58 4.50
CA LEU A 95 -4.00 6.02 4.54
C LEU A 95 -5.04 6.37 5.63
N GLU A 96 -6.11 5.58 5.76
CA GLU A 96 -7.10 5.72 6.83
C GLU A 96 -6.49 5.49 8.22
N GLU A 97 -5.64 4.48 8.36
CA GLU A 97 -4.89 4.20 9.60
C GLU A 97 -3.97 5.37 9.96
N SER A 98 -3.25 5.95 8.98
CA SER A 98 -2.40 7.12 9.20
C SER A 98 -3.21 8.34 9.65
N ILE A 99 -4.38 8.59 9.07
CA ILE A 99 -5.31 9.63 9.54
C ILE A 99 -5.75 9.34 10.98
N GLY A 100 -6.14 8.10 11.27
CA GLY A 100 -6.56 7.70 12.61
C GLY A 100 -5.45 7.90 13.64
N TYR A 101 -4.20 7.65 13.23
CA TYR A 101 -3.03 7.93 14.05
C TYR A 101 -2.94 9.42 14.38
N LEU A 102 -2.88 10.28 13.36
CA LEU A 102 -2.78 11.74 13.50
C LEU A 102 -3.94 12.37 14.31
N ALA A 103 -5.16 11.85 14.14
CA ALA A 103 -6.36 12.39 14.77
C ALA A 103 -6.44 12.11 16.28
N SER A 104 -6.19 10.86 16.68
CA SER A 104 -6.47 10.43 18.04
C SER A 104 -5.54 9.38 18.64
N TYR A 105 -4.96 8.47 17.85
CA TYR A 105 -4.25 7.32 18.44
C TYR A 105 -3.04 7.73 19.28
N TRP A 106 -2.20 8.68 18.81
CA TRP A 106 -1.02 9.13 19.56
C TRP A 106 -1.38 9.71 20.93
N LYS A 107 -2.61 10.24 21.10
CA LYS A 107 -3.10 10.78 22.38
C LYS A 107 -3.34 9.71 23.44
N GLU A 108 -3.39 8.44 23.04
CA GLU A 108 -3.53 7.29 23.93
C GLU A 108 -2.18 6.76 24.42
N GLU A 109 -1.06 7.29 23.91
CA GLU A 109 0.27 6.91 24.35
C GLU A 109 0.52 7.33 25.80
N SER A 110 1.15 6.44 26.58
CA SER A 110 1.31 6.61 28.04
C SER A 110 2.18 7.79 28.46
N GLU A 111 2.92 8.38 27.51
CA GLU A 111 3.87 9.46 27.73
C GLU A 111 3.28 10.84 27.41
N VAL A 112 2.04 10.90 26.89
CA VAL A 112 1.37 12.17 26.58
C VAL A 112 0.78 12.80 27.84
N GLU A 113 1.21 14.02 28.15
CA GLU A 113 0.69 14.79 29.27
C GLU A 113 -0.77 15.24 29.03
N PHE A 114 -1.56 15.36 30.10
CA PHE A 114 -2.99 15.70 30.00
C PHE A 114 -3.26 17.03 29.27
N GLU A 115 -2.36 18.01 29.42
CA GLU A 115 -2.46 19.31 28.75
C GLU A 115 -2.19 19.23 27.23
N ASP A 116 -1.46 18.21 26.78
CA ASP A 116 -1.10 18.00 25.38
C ASP A 116 -2.17 17.18 24.63
N MET A 117 -3.07 16.48 25.33
CA MET A 117 -4.15 15.70 24.70
C MET A 117 -5.10 16.53 23.83
N GLN A 118 -5.14 17.85 24.02
CA GLN A 118 -5.95 18.78 23.21
C GLN A 118 -5.20 19.36 22.02
N LYS A 119 -3.88 19.20 21.96
CA LYS A 119 -3.02 19.72 20.89
C LYS A 119 -2.98 18.74 19.71
N ARG A 120 -2.44 19.18 18.59
CA ARG A 120 -2.13 18.34 17.42
C ARG A 120 -0.72 17.75 17.54
N LEU A 121 -0.46 16.66 16.82
CA LEU A 121 0.84 15.98 16.88
C LEU A 121 2.00 16.89 16.47
N ASP A 122 1.80 17.75 15.47
CA ASP A 122 2.81 18.71 15.00
C ASP A 122 3.16 19.79 16.04
N GLU A 123 2.32 19.98 17.06
CA GLU A 123 2.57 20.91 18.17
C GLU A 123 3.26 20.23 19.36
N VAL A 124 3.03 18.93 19.56
CA VAL A 124 3.53 18.15 20.70
C VAL A 124 4.86 17.49 20.36
N ASP A 125 4.92 16.79 19.22
CA ASP A 125 6.12 16.14 18.71
C ASP A 125 6.27 16.42 17.20
N PRO A 126 6.94 17.53 16.85
CA PRO A 126 7.15 17.91 15.46
C PRO A 126 7.99 16.90 14.65
N GLU A 127 8.86 16.12 15.30
CA GLU A 127 9.71 15.16 14.59
C GLU A 127 8.92 13.90 14.27
N LEU A 128 8.18 13.36 15.25
CA LEU A 128 7.26 12.25 15.01
C LEU A 128 6.19 12.62 13.98
N PHE A 129 5.63 13.83 14.06
CA PHE A 129 4.71 14.33 13.05
C PHE A 129 5.33 14.29 11.65
N LYS A 130 6.58 14.74 11.49
CA LYS A 130 7.26 14.76 10.20
C LYS A 130 7.50 13.35 9.65
N GLU A 131 7.76 12.38 10.51
CA GLU A 131 7.89 10.97 10.12
C GLU A 131 6.54 10.42 9.61
N GLU A 132 5.47 10.61 10.37
CA GLU A 132 4.11 10.17 10.02
C GLU A 132 3.57 10.87 8.76
N ASP A 133 3.79 12.18 8.66
CA ASP A 133 3.41 12.98 7.49
C ASP A 133 4.18 12.56 6.24
N GLY A 134 5.47 12.23 6.40
CA GLY A 134 6.29 11.66 5.34
C GLY A 134 5.82 10.28 4.89
N TRP A 135 5.41 9.43 5.83
CA TRP A 135 4.81 8.13 5.53
C TRP A 135 3.49 8.27 4.77
N ARG A 136 2.60 9.14 5.24
CA ARG A 136 1.33 9.46 4.58
C ARG A 136 1.55 9.98 3.16
N SER A 137 2.47 10.93 2.98
CA SER A 137 2.78 11.49 1.66
C SER A 137 3.22 10.42 0.66
N ARG A 138 4.05 9.46 1.08
CA ARG A 138 4.45 8.32 0.22
C ARG A 138 3.26 7.43 -0.16
N LEU A 139 2.34 7.20 0.77
CA LEU A 139 1.12 6.43 0.50
C LEU A 139 0.17 7.19 -0.46
N GLU A 140 0.07 8.51 -0.34
CA GLU A 140 -0.71 9.33 -1.29
C GLU A 140 -0.12 9.27 -2.70
N GLU A 141 1.21 9.29 -2.83
CA GLU A 141 1.89 9.08 -4.11
C GLU A 141 1.61 7.67 -4.68
N GLU A 142 1.68 6.63 -3.84
CA GLU A 142 1.33 5.26 -4.22
C GLU A 142 -0.12 5.20 -4.73
N TYR A 143 -1.07 5.81 -4.00
CA TYR A 143 -2.47 5.88 -4.41
C TYR A 143 -2.62 6.52 -5.79
N LEU A 144 -1.96 7.66 -6.05
CA LEU A 144 -2.01 8.33 -7.35
C LEU A 144 -1.41 7.49 -8.48
N MET A 145 -0.34 6.73 -8.21
CA MET A 145 0.24 5.80 -9.17
C MET A 145 -0.74 4.66 -9.51
N LEU A 146 -1.34 4.04 -8.50
CA LEU A 146 -2.35 2.99 -8.69
C LEU A 146 -3.56 3.55 -9.45
N HIS A 147 -4.05 4.72 -9.08
CA HIS A 147 -5.18 5.37 -9.72
C HIS A 147 -4.89 5.68 -11.20
N ARG A 148 -3.67 6.13 -11.52
CA ARG A 148 -3.22 6.35 -12.90
C ARG A 148 -3.23 5.06 -13.72
N TRP A 149 -2.74 3.95 -13.16
CA TRP A 149 -2.74 2.65 -13.82
C TRP A 149 -4.16 2.24 -14.26
N PHE A 150 -5.16 2.42 -13.39
CA PHE A 150 -6.57 2.13 -13.73
C PHE A 150 -7.07 3.03 -14.88
N ARG A 151 -6.79 4.33 -14.81
CA ARG A 151 -7.19 5.31 -15.82
C ARG A 151 -6.59 5.01 -17.19
N GLU A 152 -5.29 4.72 -17.26
CA GLU A 152 -4.57 4.42 -18.50
C GLU A 152 -5.09 3.16 -19.20
N ARG A 153 -5.59 2.19 -18.43
CA ARG A 153 -6.18 0.94 -18.95
C ARG A 153 -7.68 1.01 -19.19
N GLY A 154 -8.31 2.17 -18.93
CA GLY A 154 -9.76 2.33 -19.08
C GLY A 154 -10.58 1.47 -18.11
N ILE A 155 -9.97 1.00 -17.02
CA ILE A 155 -10.62 0.20 -15.99
C ILE A 155 -11.23 1.14 -14.96
N ARG A 156 -12.43 0.80 -14.48
CA ARG A 156 -13.10 1.57 -13.43
C ARG A 156 -12.26 1.51 -12.15
N VAL A 157 -11.91 2.69 -11.63
CA VAL A 157 -11.28 2.82 -10.31
C VAL A 157 -12.26 2.31 -9.24
N PRO A 158 -11.85 1.37 -8.38
CA PRO A 158 -12.66 0.95 -7.24
C PRO A 158 -12.98 2.14 -6.33
N ASP A 159 -14.23 2.22 -5.86
CA ASP A 159 -14.69 3.24 -4.91
C ASP A 159 -14.24 4.69 -5.23
N PRO A 160 -14.77 5.27 -6.33
CA PRO A 160 -14.29 6.57 -6.82
C PRO A 160 -14.59 7.75 -5.89
N GLY A 161 -15.47 7.59 -4.89
CA GLY A 161 -15.78 8.64 -3.91
C GLY A 161 -14.76 8.74 -2.78
N TRP A 162 -13.99 7.68 -2.55
CA TRP A 162 -13.04 7.57 -1.44
C TRP A 162 -12.02 8.72 -1.42
N ARG A 163 -11.47 9.07 -2.58
CA ARG A 163 -10.42 10.11 -2.68
C ARG A 163 -10.90 11.45 -2.13
N SER A 164 -12.12 11.87 -2.49
CA SER A 164 -12.68 13.14 -2.05
C SER A 164 -12.94 13.13 -0.56
N GLN A 165 -13.52 12.04 -0.04
CA GLN A 165 -13.76 11.88 1.40
C GLN A 165 -12.46 11.96 2.20
N TYR A 166 -11.45 11.19 1.81
CA TYR A 166 -10.13 11.20 2.45
C TYR A 166 -9.52 12.61 2.45
N ALA A 167 -9.55 13.32 1.31
CA ALA A 167 -8.99 14.66 1.22
C ALA A 167 -9.71 15.67 2.12
N GLU A 168 -11.05 15.60 2.18
CA GLU A 168 -11.85 16.43 3.09
C GLU A 168 -11.50 16.18 4.56
N ASP A 169 -11.32 14.92 4.95
CA ASP A 169 -10.95 14.55 6.32
C ASP A 169 -9.56 15.07 6.71
N VAL A 170 -8.56 14.96 5.82
CA VAL A 170 -7.21 15.51 6.06
C VAL A 170 -7.24 17.03 6.24
N ILE A 171 -7.95 17.72 5.34
CA ILE A 171 -8.04 19.19 5.37
C ILE A 171 -8.81 19.65 6.60
N ALA A 172 -9.87 18.95 7.00
CA ALA A 172 -10.64 19.26 8.21
C ALA A 172 -9.80 19.17 9.50
N MET A 173 -8.78 18.31 9.52
CA MET A 173 -7.79 18.23 10.61
C MET A 173 -6.69 19.29 10.54
N GLY A 174 -6.67 20.12 9.49
CA GLY A 174 -5.68 21.19 9.28
C GLY A 174 -4.37 20.72 8.64
N TYR A 175 -4.33 19.52 8.03
CA TYR A 175 -3.16 19.01 7.33
C TYR A 175 -3.26 19.23 5.80
N THR A 176 -2.12 19.20 5.11
CA THR A 176 -2.04 19.28 3.64
C THR A 176 -2.18 17.89 3.01
N THR A 177 -2.62 17.78 1.76
CA THR A 177 -2.67 16.49 1.06
C THR A 177 -2.44 16.68 -0.44
N ALA A 178 -1.84 15.70 -1.09
CA ALA A 178 -1.71 15.64 -2.54
C ALA A 178 -3.00 15.11 -3.23
N LEU A 179 -3.97 14.62 -2.44
CA LEU A 179 -5.21 14.03 -2.96
C LEU A 179 -6.37 15.03 -3.10
N GLY A 180 -6.30 16.17 -2.40
CA GLY A 180 -7.18 17.33 -2.57
C GLY A 180 -6.62 18.34 -3.58
N ASP A 181 -7.49 19.15 -4.17
CA ASP A 181 -7.09 20.33 -4.97
C ASP A 181 -6.60 21.47 -4.07
#